data_AF-A0A8S9ZR77-F1
#
_entry.id   AF-A0A8S9ZR77-F1
#
_cell.length_a   1.000
_cell.length_b   1.000
_cell.length_c   1.000
_cell.angle_alpha   90.00
_cell.angle_beta   90.00
_cell.angle_gamma   90.00
#
_symmetry.space_group_name_H-M   'P 1'
#
loop_
_entity.id
_entity.type
_entity.pdbx_description
1 polymer ?
#
loop_
_entity_poly.entity_id
_entity_poly.type
_entity_poly.pdbx_seq_one_letter_code
_entity_poly.pdbx_strand_id
1 'polypeptide(L)'
;MKVSKSYSSSIIIQNETKMRKIIFENKLHYLLKSFPSPNNIKTKYILMQIPKHWNGDCGGLANQMWRFAVLYSLAKSIGRFPGISYTNTWTCDKLNSPREIENTFPLYHAIQQYYNVENISDTVYDRTFEDHCCKYYNPIILKKYKERFLIIAPPPQSPKYLDNIKDEIKELFQFSKNIQDNVYKRIDELFRYDNSHKFCVYTRRGDFTKDKWKEFHKASDINFTEKGIKFIIENKVKANKVYIPESMNRGEDMCFAIKICNSFLLTASSSTYGWWIGYLLEQKNTKIYFDADFSHSYNKRDNFPSQWIPLVYNTKLKKIEITEEEHPTKLKKRK
;
A
#
# COMPACT_ATOMS: atom_id res chain seq x y z
N MET A 1 -26.03 38.94 -30.06
CA MET A 1 -26.14 38.11 -28.84
C MET A 1 -25.66 36.70 -29.14
N LYS A 2 -24.48 36.31 -28.65
CA LYS A 2 -24.01 34.91 -28.64
C LYS A 2 -24.02 34.45 -27.19
N VAL A 3 -24.98 33.60 -26.83
CA VAL A 3 -25.04 32.94 -25.51
C VAL A 3 -24.13 31.71 -25.58
N SER A 4 -23.11 31.69 -24.72
CA SER A 4 -22.12 30.62 -24.63
C SER A 4 -22.67 29.42 -23.85
N LYS A 5 -22.40 28.22 -24.39
CA LYS A 5 -22.62 26.93 -23.72
C LYS A 5 -21.58 26.77 -22.59
N SER A 6 -21.99 26.91 -21.33
CA SER A 6 -21.14 26.53 -20.17
C SER A 6 -21.80 25.52 -19.20
N TYR A 7 -22.96 24.95 -19.54
CA TYR A 7 -23.76 24.14 -18.61
C TYR A 7 -23.51 22.61 -18.63
N SER A 8 -22.45 22.11 -19.27
CA SER A 8 -22.33 20.66 -19.53
C SER A 8 -21.32 19.89 -18.66
N SER A 9 -20.31 20.51 -18.06
CA SER A 9 -19.23 19.77 -17.38
C SER A 9 -19.54 19.44 -15.91
N SER A 10 -20.21 20.34 -15.20
CA SER A 10 -20.57 20.18 -13.77
C SER A 10 -21.62 19.10 -13.54
N ILE A 11 -22.59 18.95 -14.45
CA ILE A 11 -23.66 17.95 -14.37
C ILE A 11 -23.12 16.52 -14.65
N ILE A 12 -22.17 16.39 -15.58
CA ILE A 12 -21.53 15.09 -15.89
C ILE A 12 -20.71 14.60 -14.69
N ILE A 13 -19.93 15.48 -14.05
CA ILE A 13 -19.11 15.12 -12.88
C ILE A 13 -20.00 14.75 -11.67
N GLN A 14 -21.10 15.47 -11.44
CA GLN A 14 -22.06 15.13 -10.38
C GLN A 14 -22.74 13.77 -10.62
N ASN A 15 -23.12 13.46 -11.88
CA ASN A 15 -23.75 12.20 -12.23
C ASN A 15 -22.78 11.01 -12.15
N GLU A 16 -21.51 11.17 -12.56
CA GLU A 16 -20.48 10.15 -12.37
C GLU A 16 -20.20 9.89 -10.88
N THR A 17 -20.17 10.93 -10.06
CA THR A 17 -19.96 10.81 -8.61
C THR A 17 -21.13 10.10 -7.93
N LYS A 18 -22.36 10.38 -8.35
CA LYS A 18 -23.59 9.71 -7.85
C LYS A 18 -23.67 8.25 -8.29
N MET A 19 -23.31 7.93 -9.54
CA MET A 19 -23.24 6.56 -10.04
C MET A 19 -22.14 5.75 -9.34
N ARG A 20 -20.95 6.31 -9.15
CA ARG A 20 -19.88 5.67 -8.39
C ARG A 20 -20.27 5.42 -6.94
N LYS A 21 -21.03 6.34 -6.32
CA LYS A 21 -21.58 6.17 -4.98
C LYS A 21 -22.55 4.99 -4.89
N ILE A 22 -23.52 4.89 -5.81
CA ILE A 22 -24.49 3.78 -5.85
C ILE A 22 -23.77 2.44 -6.11
N ILE A 23 -22.79 2.42 -7.00
CA ILE A 23 -21.99 1.22 -7.28
C ILE A 23 -21.17 0.81 -6.06
N PHE A 24 -20.52 1.76 -5.37
CA PHE A 24 -19.74 1.48 -4.17
C PHE A 24 -20.60 0.99 -3.01
N GLU A 25 -21.73 1.64 -2.74
CA GLU A 25 -22.66 1.25 -1.67
C GLU A 25 -23.29 -0.12 -1.96
N ASN A 26 -23.69 -0.40 -3.21
CA ASN A 26 -24.20 -1.71 -3.60
C ASN A 26 -23.13 -2.81 -3.56
N LYS A 27 -21.88 -2.49 -3.95
CA LYS A 27 -20.77 -3.46 -3.93
C LYS A 27 -20.29 -3.74 -2.51
N LEU A 28 -20.23 -2.71 -1.65
CA LEU A 28 -19.97 -2.84 -0.22
C LEU A 28 -21.08 -3.67 0.45
N HIS A 29 -22.35 -3.40 0.13
CA HIS A 29 -23.48 -4.20 0.62
C HIS A 29 -23.43 -5.66 0.16
N TYR A 30 -23.05 -5.92 -1.09
CA TYR A 30 -22.89 -7.27 -1.62
C TYR A 30 -21.70 -8.00 -1.01
N LEU A 31 -20.55 -7.33 -0.89
CA LEU A 31 -19.36 -7.85 -0.20
C LEU A 31 -19.71 -8.18 1.25
N LEU A 32 -20.35 -7.28 2.00
CA LEU A 32 -20.73 -7.50 3.39
C LEU A 32 -21.74 -8.64 3.57
N LYS A 33 -22.72 -8.78 2.67
CA LYS A 33 -23.64 -9.93 2.65
C LYS A 33 -22.94 -11.26 2.36
N SER A 34 -21.80 -11.24 1.69
CA SER A 34 -21.01 -12.43 1.39
C SER A 34 -20.11 -12.88 2.56
N PHE A 35 -19.91 -12.05 3.59
CA PHE A 35 -19.19 -12.46 4.80
C PHE A 35 -20.11 -13.28 5.71
N PRO A 36 -19.83 -14.58 5.90
CA PRO A 36 -20.66 -15.44 6.72
C PRO A 36 -20.55 -15.06 8.19
N SER A 37 -21.66 -15.25 8.91
CA SER A 37 -21.68 -15.08 10.38
C SER A 37 -20.58 -15.91 11.04
N PRO A 38 -19.89 -15.37 12.06
CA PRO A 38 -18.94 -16.12 12.90
C PRO A 38 -19.53 -17.39 13.53
N ASN A 39 -20.85 -17.51 13.60
CA ASN A 39 -21.54 -18.68 14.17
C ASN A 39 -21.74 -19.81 13.15
N ASN A 40 -21.43 -19.60 11.87
CA ASN A 40 -21.52 -20.66 10.86
C ASN A 40 -20.32 -21.61 10.99
N ILE A 41 -20.56 -22.79 11.57
CA ILE A 41 -19.56 -23.83 11.85
C ILE A 41 -18.88 -24.34 10.57
N LYS A 42 -19.53 -24.24 9.41
CA LYS A 42 -18.95 -24.67 8.12
C LYS A 42 -17.95 -23.67 7.53
N THR A 43 -17.97 -22.41 8.00
CA THR A 43 -17.06 -21.38 7.49
C THR A 43 -15.66 -21.57 8.04
N LYS A 44 -14.67 -21.57 7.15
CA LYS A 44 -13.25 -21.60 7.49
C LYS A 44 -12.61 -20.22 7.40
N TYR A 45 -11.76 -19.92 8.36
CA TYR A 45 -11.08 -18.64 8.51
C TYR A 45 -9.56 -18.82 8.44
N ILE A 46 -8.87 -17.78 7.98
CA ILE A 46 -7.45 -17.57 8.19
C ILE A 46 -7.29 -16.27 8.99
N LEU A 47 -6.63 -16.37 10.13
CA LEU A 47 -6.52 -15.30 11.10
C LEU A 47 -5.07 -14.91 11.27
N MET A 48 -4.77 -13.62 11.17
CA MET A 48 -3.48 -13.10 11.59
C MET A 48 -3.47 -12.92 13.10
N GLN A 49 -2.45 -13.44 13.78
CA GLN A 49 -2.21 -13.15 15.19
C GLN A 49 -1.12 -12.08 15.34
N ILE A 50 -1.38 -11.08 16.16
CA ILE A 50 -0.40 -10.05 16.50
C ILE A 50 0.57 -10.64 17.54
N PRO A 51 1.89 -10.62 17.29
CA PRO A 51 2.86 -11.15 18.24
C PRO A 51 2.86 -10.38 19.57
N LYS A 52 2.90 -11.10 20.70
CA LYS A 52 2.92 -10.47 22.04
C LYS A 52 4.06 -9.46 22.21
N HIS A 53 5.24 -9.77 21.65
CA HIS A 53 6.42 -8.90 21.75
C HIS A 53 6.28 -7.56 21.00
N TRP A 54 5.25 -7.39 20.18
CA TRP A 54 4.94 -6.09 19.55
C TRP A 54 4.27 -5.13 20.51
N ASN A 55 3.87 -5.57 21.71
CA ASN A 55 3.31 -4.71 22.73
C ASN A 55 2.13 -3.86 22.22
N GLY A 56 1.32 -4.37 21.28
CA GLY A 56 0.15 -3.70 20.70
C GLY A 56 0.49 -2.74 19.56
N ASP A 57 1.77 -2.64 19.19
CA ASP A 57 2.22 -1.88 18.04
C ASP A 57 1.98 -2.67 16.75
N CYS A 58 0.98 -2.22 16.00
CA CYS A 58 0.72 -2.75 14.66
C CYS A 58 1.40 -1.92 13.56
N GLY A 59 2.40 -1.10 13.89
CA GLY A 59 3.06 -0.24 12.93
C GLY A 59 2.11 0.77 12.28
N GLY A 60 2.69 1.68 11.49
CA GLY A 60 1.91 2.72 10.83
C GLY A 60 0.92 2.20 9.77
N LEU A 61 0.03 3.09 9.32
CA LEU A 61 -0.99 2.86 8.29
C LEU A 61 -0.58 1.86 7.19
N ALA A 62 0.57 2.11 6.54
CA ALA A 62 1.07 1.31 5.44
C ALA A 62 1.48 -0.13 5.79
N ASN A 63 1.95 -0.38 7.02
CA ASN A 63 2.24 -1.74 7.49
C ASN A 63 0.94 -2.51 7.72
N GLN A 64 -0.10 -1.83 8.20
CA GLN A 64 -1.43 -2.42 8.38
C GLN A 64 -2.08 -2.73 7.02
N MET A 65 -1.94 -1.84 6.03
CA MET A 65 -2.36 -2.10 4.64
C MET A 65 -1.71 -3.37 4.07
N TRP A 66 -0.39 -3.53 4.25
CA TRP A 66 0.33 -4.74 3.82
C TRP A 66 -0.24 -6.01 4.43
N ARG A 67 -0.40 -6.03 5.76
CA ARG A 67 -0.86 -7.21 6.47
C ARG A 67 -2.25 -7.64 6.02
N PHE A 68 -3.15 -6.69 5.87
CA PHE A 68 -4.49 -6.97 5.39
C PHE A 68 -4.51 -7.42 3.94
N ALA A 69 -3.84 -6.71 3.03
CA ALA A 69 -3.84 -7.06 1.62
C ALA A 69 -3.31 -8.48 1.40
N VAL A 70 -2.22 -8.85 2.08
CA VAL A 70 -1.65 -10.19 1.99
C VAL A 70 -2.58 -11.22 2.64
N LEU A 71 -3.11 -10.95 3.85
CA LEU A 71 -4.05 -11.85 4.51
C LEU A 71 -5.30 -12.10 3.64
N TYR A 72 -5.85 -11.05 3.04
CA TYR A 72 -6.99 -11.12 2.12
C TYR A 72 -6.67 -11.98 0.90
N SER A 73 -5.50 -11.80 0.28
CA SER A 73 -5.05 -12.62 -0.84
C SER A 73 -4.85 -14.09 -0.45
N LEU A 74 -4.22 -14.36 0.70
CA LEU A 74 -4.03 -15.71 1.22
C LEU A 74 -5.39 -16.38 1.42
N ALA A 75 -6.31 -15.70 2.10
CA ALA A 75 -7.67 -16.18 2.36
C ALA A 75 -8.39 -16.57 1.07
N LYS A 76 -8.39 -15.68 0.07
CA LYS A 76 -8.96 -15.94 -1.25
C LYS A 76 -8.32 -17.14 -1.94
N SER A 77 -7.01 -17.27 -1.89
CA SER A 77 -6.25 -18.35 -2.55
C SER A 77 -6.56 -19.75 -2.00
N ILE A 78 -6.97 -19.84 -0.73
CA ILE A 78 -7.24 -21.10 -0.05
C ILE A 78 -8.72 -21.29 0.32
N GLY A 79 -9.60 -20.40 -0.14
CA GLY A 79 -11.05 -20.49 0.09
C GLY A 79 -11.44 -20.30 1.56
N ARG A 80 -10.78 -19.38 2.25
CA ARG A 80 -11.04 -19.02 3.65
C ARG A 80 -11.43 -17.54 3.76
N PHE A 81 -11.98 -17.15 4.89
CA PHE A 81 -12.27 -15.74 5.22
C PHE A 81 -11.14 -15.13 6.06
N PRO A 82 -10.67 -13.90 5.76
CA PRO A 82 -9.62 -13.25 6.52
C PRO A 82 -10.15 -12.69 7.85
N GLY A 83 -9.29 -12.62 8.87
CA GLY A 83 -9.59 -11.98 10.14
C GLY A 83 -8.36 -11.75 11.01
N ILE A 84 -8.52 -11.07 12.13
CA ILE A 84 -7.48 -10.94 13.16
C ILE A 84 -7.89 -11.83 14.33
N SER A 85 -6.98 -12.69 14.77
CA SER A 85 -7.10 -13.36 16.05
C SER A 85 -6.75 -12.36 17.14
N TYR A 86 -7.67 -12.05 18.04
CA TYR A 86 -7.40 -11.24 19.22
C TYR A 86 -7.57 -12.08 20.48
N THR A 87 -6.80 -11.74 21.51
CA THR A 87 -7.11 -12.12 22.89
C THR A 87 -7.57 -10.86 23.62
N ASN A 88 -8.17 -10.98 24.80
CA ASN A 88 -8.69 -9.85 25.59
C ASN A 88 -7.63 -8.78 25.98
N THR A 89 -6.37 -8.97 25.56
CA THR A 89 -5.21 -8.16 25.92
C THR A 89 -4.53 -7.47 24.72
N TRP A 90 -4.98 -7.71 23.47
CA TRP A 90 -4.27 -7.22 22.28
C TRP A 90 -5.18 -6.69 21.18
N THR A 91 -5.08 -5.38 20.91
CA THR A 91 -5.61 -4.72 19.70
C THR A 91 -4.54 -3.84 19.06
N CYS A 92 -4.72 -3.48 17.79
CA CYS A 92 -3.85 -2.56 17.05
C CYS A 92 -4.03 -1.08 17.44
N ASP A 93 -4.52 -0.81 18.64
CA ASP A 93 -4.97 0.52 19.07
C ASP A 93 -3.89 1.32 19.80
N LYS A 94 -2.68 0.77 19.98
CA LYS A 94 -1.64 1.38 20.83
C LYS A 94 -0.80 2.47 20.14
N LEU A 95 -1.08 2.79 18.88
CA LEU A 95 -0.58 4.01 18.27
C LEU A 95 -1.52 5.17 18.63
N ASN A 96 -0.97 6.39 18.78
CA ASN A 96 -1.69 7.63 19.15
C ASN A 96 -2.88 8.04 18.24
N SER A 97 -3.35 7.15 17.35
CA SER A 97 -4.55 7.29 16.53
C SER A 97 -5.21 5.90 16.39
N PRO A 98 -5.91 5.42 17.43
CA PRO A 98 -6.75 4.23 17.29
C PRO A 98 -7.73 4.48 16.15
N ARG A 99 -7.95 3.46 15.32
CA ARG A 99 -8.84 3.51 14.15
C ARG A 99 -8.33 4.27 12.91
N GLU A 100 -7.04 4.62 12.83
CA GLU A 100 -6.53 5.38 11.68
C GLU A 100 -6.80 4.70 10.34
N ILE A 101 -6.51 3.39 10.21
CA ILE A 101 -6.72 2.67 8.96
C ILE A 101 -8.21 2.51 8.64
N GLU A 102 -9.04 2.30 9.66
CA GLU A 102 -10.49 2.20 9.54
C GLU A 102 -11.11 3.52 9.05
N ASN A 103 -10.68 4.64 9.62
CA ASN A 103 -11.10 5.98 9.22
C ASN A 103 -10.56 6.35 7.84
N THR A 104 -9.43 5.77 7.45
CA THR A 104 -8.81 6.02 6.13
C THR A 104 -9.49 5.22 5.03
N PHE A 105 -9.78 3.93 5.26
CA PHE A 105 -10.29 3.00 4.26
C PHE A 105 -11.54 2.27 4.78
N PRO A 106 -12.76 2.77 4.49
CA PRO A 106 -13.99 2.19 5.03
C PRO A 106 -14.26 0.74 4.60
N LEU A 107 -13.88 0.35 3.37
CA LEU A 107 -14.09 -1.03 2.90
C LEU A 107 -13.17 -2.03 3.62
N TYR A 108 -11.91 -1.65 3.87
CA TYR A 108 -11.02 -2.41 4.77
C TYR A 108 -11.71 -2.67 6.11
N HIS A 109 -12.25 -1.63 6.74
CA HIS A 109 -12.88 -1.74 8.06
C HIS A 109 -14.08 -2.70 8.04
N ALA A 110 -14.88 -2.64 6.98
CA ALA A 110 -16.06 -3.48 6.83
C ALA A 110 -15.71 -4.98 6.67
N ILE A 111 -14.56 -5.29 6.06
CA ILE A 111 -14.09 -6.66 5.83
C ILE A 111 -13.32 -7.20 7.04
N GLN A 112 -12.50 -6.37 7.67
CA GLN A 112 -11.62 -6.79 8.75
C GLN A 112 -12.43 -7.09 10.01
N GLN A 113 -12.50 -8.36 10.38
CA GLN A 113 -13.16 -8.82 11.60
C GLN A 113 -12.17 -9.35 12.61
N TYR A 114 -12.56 -9.31 13.88
CA TYR A 114 -11.78 -9.75 15.03
C TYR A 114 -12.44 -10.99 15.63
N TYR A 115 -11.64 -12.03 15.89
CA TYR A 115 -12.12 -13.29 16.45
C TYR A 115 -11.32 -13.66 17.70
N ASN A 116 -12.01 -13.94 18.80
CA ASN A 116 -11.42 -14.64 19.94
C ASN A 116 -11.59 -16.14 19.71
N VAL A 117 -10.48 -16.81 19.45
CA VAL A 117 -10.42 -18.25 19.19
C VAL A 117 -9.60 -18.99 20.24
N GLU A 118 -9.33 -18.33 21.37
CA GLU A 118 -8.62 -18.94 22.49
C GLU A 118 -9.43 -20.14 23.02
N ASN A 119 -8.76 -21.27 23.20
CA ASN A 119 -9.36 -22.54 23.64
C ASN A 119 -10.40 -23.17 22.70
N ILE A 120 -10.52 -22.72 21.44
CA ILE A 120 -11.32 -23.43 20.44
C ILE A 120 -10.50 -24.59 19.87
N SER A 121 -10.97 -25.83 20.06
CA SER A 121 -10.26 -27.05 19.64
C SER A 121 -10.05 -27.18 18.13
N ASP A 122 -10.92 -26.56 17.32
CA ASP A 122 -10.83 -26.52 15.85
C ASP A 122 -9.97 -25.35 15.34
N THR A 123 -8.81 -25.17 15.99
CA THR A 123 -7.85 -24.09 15.73
C THR A 123 -6.46 -24.68 15.58
N VAL A 124 -5.75 -24.24 14.54
CA VAL A 124 -4.36 -24.62 14.26
C VAL A 124 -3.50 -23.38 14.03
N TYR A 125 -2.24 -23.45 14.43
CA TYR A 125 -1.26 -22.38 14.24
C TYR A 125 -0.18 -22.82 13.24
N ASP A 126 0.06 -22.01 12.21
CA ASP A 126 1.10 -22.21 11.20
C ASP A 126 2.24 -21.18 11.37
N ARG A 127 3.47 -21.70 11.37
CA ARG A 127 4.71 -20.94 11.59
C ARG A 127 5.44 -20.54 10.31
N THR A 128 4.88 -20.82 9.14
CA THR A 128 5.59 -20.66 7.85
C THR A 128 6.08 -19.22 7.63
N PHE A 129 5.39 -18.23 8.20
CA PHE A 129 5.67 -16.82 8.00
C PHE A 129 6.47 -16.14 9.13
N GLU A 130 6.98 -16.89 10.12
CA GLU A 130 7.61 -16.30 11.32
C GLU A 130 9.01 -15.71 11.07
N ASP A 131 9.81 -16.29 10.16
CA ASP A 131 11.26 -16.04 10.18
C ASP A 131 11.77 -14.97 9.20
N HIS A 132 11.00 -14.58 8.17
CA HIS A 132 11.51 -13.67 7.14
C HIS A 132 10.47 -12.67 6.66
N CYS A 133 10.75 -11.38 6.85
CA CYS A 133 10.02 -10.37 6.11
C CYS A 133 10.23 -10.59 4.61
N CYS A 134 9.17 -10.32 3.87
CA CYS A 134 9.24 -9.93 2.47
C CYS A 134 9.62 -11.07 1.49
N LYS A 135 9.80 -12.30 1.98
CA LYS A 135 9.91 -13.51 1.14
C LYS A 135 8.53 -14.02 0.75
N TYR A 136 8.40 -14.41 -0.52
CA TYR A 136 7.18 -15.02 -1.03
C TYR A 136 7.18 -16.53 -0.80
N TYR A 137 6.05 -17.04 -0.33
CA TYR A 137 5.69 -18.45 -0.26
C TYR A 137 4.36 -18.67 -0.97
N ASN A 138 4.27 -19.74 -1.77
CA ASN A 138 3.04 -20.07 -2.49
C ASN A 138 1.90 -20.38 -1.47
N PRO A 139 0.75 -19.68 -1.51
CA PRO A 139 -0.35 -19.86 -0.56
C PRO A 139 -0.91 -21.29 -0.49
N ILE A 140 -0.72 -22.10 -1.54
CA ILE A 140 -1.22 -23.48 -1.62
C ILE A 140 -0.72 -24.36 -0.46
N ILE A 141 0.45 -24.06 0.12
CA ILE A 141 0.99 -24.77 1.29
C ILE A 141 0.03 -24.77 2.49
N LEU A 142 -0.85 -23.78 2.58
CA LEU A 142 -1.83 -23.64 3.67
C LEU A 142 -3.11 -24.46 3.43
N LYS A 143 -3.32 -25.03 2.23
CA LYS A 143 -4.50 -25.88 1.94
C LYS A 143 -4.49 -27.21 2.70
N LYS A 144 -3.34 -27.61 3.25
CA LYS A 144 -3.20 -28.82 4.09
C LYS A 144 -4.06 -28.74 5.36
N TYR A 145 -4.32 -27.54 5.87
CA TYR A 145 -5.07 -27.32 7.10
C TYR A 145 -6.57 -27.51 6.87
N LYS A 146 -7.17 -28.39 7.68
CA LYS A 146 -8.59 -28.73 7.60
C LYS A 146 -9.42 -27.99 8.64
N GLU A 147 -8.77 -27.52 9.69
CA GLU A 147 -9.31 -26.84 10.85
C GLU A 147 -10.07 -25.57 10.45
N ARG A 148 -11.09 -25.24 11.23
CA ARG A 148 -11.92 -24.06 11.00
C ARG A 148 -11.13 -22.79 11.11
N PHE A 149 -10.30 -22.64 12.14
CA PHE A 149 -9.47 -21.47 12.36
C PHE A 149 -8.00 -21.80 12.08
N LEU A 150 -7.45 -21.24 11.00
CA LEU A 150 -6.02 -21.27 10.71
C LEU A 150 -5.40 -19.95 11.18
N ILE A 151 -4.56 -19.99 12.20
CA ILE A 151 -3.82 -18.82 12.68
C ILE A 151 -2.44 -18.77 12.01
N ILE A 152 -2.06 -17.59 11.55
CA ILE A 152 -0.73 -17.31 11.01
C ILE A 152 -0.08 -16.13 11.72
N ALA A 153 1.25 -16.10 11.72
CA ALA A 153 2.02 -14.91 12.05
C ALA A 153 1.76 -13.76 11.04
N PRO A 154 2.13 -12.50 11.35
CA PRO A 154 2.02 -11.38 10.42
C PRO A 154 2.65 -11.71 9.06
N PRO A 155 1.90 -11.62 7.96
CA PRO A 155 2.39 -12.13 6.69
C PRO A 155 3.49 -11.23 6.09
N PRO A 156 4.37 -11.80 5.24
CA PRO A 156 5.48 -11.08 4.63
C PRO A 156 5.01 -10.01 3.62
N GLN A 157 5.75 -8.91 3.54
CA GLN A 157 5.47 -7.79 2.63
C GLN A 157 6.03 -8.07 1.23
N SER A 158 5.35 -8.91 0.46
CA SER A 158 5.74 -9.23 -0.92
C SER A 158 4.63 -8.89 -1.92
N PRO A 159 4.92 -8.14 -3.00
CA PRO A 159 3.91 -7.79 -3.99
C PRO A 159 3.35 -8.97 -4.77
N LYS A 160 4.06 -10.11 -4.80
CA LYS A 160 3.59 -11.36 -5.43
C LYS A 160 2.27 -11.87 -4.83
N TYR A 161 1.96 -11.50 -3.59
CA TYR A 161 0.66 -11.80 -3.00
C TYR A 161 -0.46 -10.90 -3.52
N LEU A 162 -0.15 -9.78 -4.15
CA LEU A 162 -1.15 -8.83 -4.63
C LEU A 162 -1.59 -9.14 -6.08
N ASP A 163 -0.86 -9.98 -6.81
CA ASP A 163 -1.11 -10.23 -8.24
C ASP A 163 -2.53 -10.74 -8.53
N ASN A 164 -3.07 -11.62 -7.67
CA ASN A 164 -4.41 -12.21 -7.79
C ASN A 164 -5.55 -11.33 -7.24
N ILE A 165 -5.20 -10.21 -6.60
CA ILE A 165 -6.16 -9.25 -6.02
C ILE A 165 -5.91 -7.83 -6.52
N LYS A 166 -5.09 -7.65 -7.57
CA LYS A 166 -4.62 -6.34 -8.03
C LYS A 166 -5.77 -5.39 -8.35
N ASP A 167 -6.84 -5.90 -8.95
CA ASP A 167 -8.03 -5.12 -9.30
C ASP A 167 -8.88 -4.77 -8.07
N GLU A 168 -8.87 -5.61 -7.03
CA GLU A 168 -9.60 -5.41 -5.78
C GLU A 168 -8.90 -4.41 -4.86
N ILE A 169 -7.57 -4.30 -4.93
CA ILE A 169 -6.77 -3.40 -4.09
C ILE A 169 -7.27 -1.95 -4.14
N LYS A 170 -7.71 -1.46 -5.32
CA LYS A 170 -8.28 -0.10 -5.47
C LYS A 170 -9.52 0.11 -4.64
N GLU A 171 -10.34 -0.93 -4.54
CA GLU A 171 -11.60 -0.90 -3.83
C GLU A 171 -11.34 -1.02 -2.33
N LEU A 172 -10.49 -1.98 -1.94
CA LEU A 172 -10.11 -2.22 -0.55
C LEU A 172 -9.53 -0.97 0.10
N PHE A 173 -8.68 -0.23 -0.62
CA PHE A 173 -8.05 0.99 -0.15
C PHE A 173 -8.62 2.25 -0.79
N GLN A 174 -9.94 2.26 -1.03
CA GLN A 174 -10.64 3.49 -1.35
C GLN A 174 -10.72 4.39 -0.11
N PHE A 175 -10.20 5.61 -0.26
CA PHE A 175 -10.20 6.61 0.81
C PHE A 175 -11.61 6.97 1.28
N SER A 176 -11.77 7.25 2.57
CA SER A 176 -13.02 7.75 3.13
C SER A 176 -13.41 9.09 2.51
N LYS A 177 -14.72 9.38 2.50
CA LYS A 177 -15.24 10.61 1.92
C LYS A 177 -14.65 11.85 2.60
N ASN A 178 -14.52 11.84 3.92
CA ASN A 178 -13.94 12.94 4.68
C ASN A 178 -12.51 13.27 4.21
N ILE A 179 -11.65 12.24 4.07
CA ILE A 179 -10.30 12.43 3.54
C ILE A 179 -10.33 12.97 2.11
N GLN A 180 -11.18 12.40 1.26
CA GLN A 180 -11.28 12.84 -0.13
C GLN A 180 -11.72 14.31 -0.23
N ASP A 181 -12.76 14.71 0.51
CA ASP A 181 -13.30 16.07 0.50
C ASP A 181 -12.25 17.09 0.98
N ASN A 182 -11.53 16.78 2.07
CA ASN A 182 -10.44 17.62 2.57
C ASN A 182 -9.31 17.76 1.55
N VAL A 183 -8.89 16.66 0.95
CA VAL A 183 -7.81 16.63 -0.06
C VAL A 183 -8.23 17.38 -1.32
N TYR A 184 -9.46 17.21 -1.81
CA TYR A 184 -9.92 17.91 -3.01
C TYR A 184 -9.99 19.42 -2.79
N LYS A 185 -10.45 19.87 -1.61
CA LYS A 185 -10.40 21.30 -1.24
C LYS A 185 -8.98 21.83 -1.34
N ARG A 186 -8.01 21.10 -0.79
CA ARG A 186 -6.60 21.50 -0.83
C ARG A 186 -6.01 21.52 -2.23
N ILE A 187 -6.32 20.50 -3.05
CA ILE A 187 -5.88 20.44 -4.45
C ILE A 187 -6.43 21.63 -5.24
N ASP A 188 -7.69 21.99 -5.01
CA ASP A 188 -8.32 23.13 -5.67
C ASP A 188 -7.67 24.45 -5.25
N GLU A 189 -7.42 24.67 -3.95
CA GLU A 189 -6.69 25.84 -3.44
C GLU A 189 -5.31 26.02 -4.08
N LEU A 190 -4.59 24.92 -4.32
CA LEU A 190 -3.22 24.97 -4.83
C LEU A 190 -3.13 24.96 -6.36
N PHE A 191 -4.02 24.22 -7.03
CA PHE A 191 -3.84 23.81 -8.42
C PHE A 191 -5.10 23.93 -9.29
N ARG A 192 -6.18 24.62 -8.85
CA ARG A 192 -7.44 24.76 -9.63
C ARG A 192 -7.23 25.08 -11.11
N TYR A 193 -6.25 25.93 -11.43
CA TYR A 193 -5.94 26.36 -12.80
C TYR A 193 -4.56 25.89 -13.28
N ASP A 194 -3.91 24.98 -12.56
CA ASP A 194 -2.58 24.50 -12.86
C ASP A 194 -2.59 23.05 -13.35
N ASN A 195 -2.68 22.90 -14.67
CA ASN A 195 -2.63 21.62 -15.36
C ASN A 195 -1.20 21.12 -15.64
N SER A 196 -0.17 21.74 -15.06
CA SER A 196 1.21 21.27 -15.24
C SER A 196 1.42 19.87 -14.68
N HIS A 197 2.40 19.16 -15.23
CA HIS A 197 2.83 17.85 -14.74
C HIS A 197 3.35 17.97 -13.30
N LYS A 198 2.74 17.23 -12.38
CA LYS A 198 3.15 17.17 -10.97
C LYS A 198 4.10 16.00 -10.76
N PHE A 199 5.39 16.30 -10.68
CA PHE A 199 6.41 15.33 -10.28
C PHE A 199 6.55 15.36 -8.75
N CYS A 200 6.23 14.24 -8.11
CA CYS A 200 6.29 14.09 -6.66
C CYS A 200 7.53 13.34 -6.22
N VAL A 201 8.14 13.81 -5.13
CA VAL A 201 9.30 13.18 -4.50
C VAL A 201 8.94 12.81 -3.08
N TYR A 202 8.98 11.52 -2.77
CA TYR A 202 8.76 11.04 -1.42
C TYR A 202 10.09 10.87 -0.72
N THR A 203 10.21 11.45 0.48
CA THR A 203 11.38 11.31 1.35
C THR A 203 10.98 10.74 2.72
N ARG A 204 11.86 9.92 3.30
CA ARG A 204 11.73 9.34 4.64
C ARG A 204 13.07 9.44 5.34
N ARG A 205 13.16 10.30 6.35
CA ARG A 205 14.36 10.47 7.19
C ARG A 205 14.10 10.10 8.65
N GLY A 206 13.10 10.73 9.27
CA GLY A 206 12.75 10.67 10.70
C GLY A 206 13.24 9.44 11.50
N ASP A 207 12.46 8.37 11.51
CA ASP A 207 12.79 7.14 12.25
C ASP A 207 13.94 6.34 11.64
N PHE A 208 14.14 6.40 10.33
CA PHE A 208 15.18 5.65 9.62
C PHE A 208 16.60 6.18 9.89
N THR A 209 16.75 7.43 10.32
CA THR A 209 18.04 7.99 10.75
C THR A 209 18.40 7.62 12.20
N LYS A 210 17.54 6.91 12.93
CA LYS A 210 17.83 6.49 14.32
C LYS A 210 18.67 5.22 14.35
N ASP A 211 19.59 5.12 15.31
CA ASP A 211 20.53 3.98 15.42
C ASP A 211 19.85 2.61 15.45
N LYS A 212 18.67 2.52 16.07
CA LYS A 212 17.88 1.27 16.13
C LYS A 212 17.49 0.74 14.73
N TRP A 213 17.35 1.62 13.74
CA TRP A 213 16.73 1.30 12.45
C TRP A 213 17.68 1.45 11.26
N LYS A 214 18.82 2.12 11.42
CA LYS A 214 19.77 2.42 10.34
C LYS A 214 20.31 1.19 9.60
N GLU A 215 20.39 0.04 10.29
CA GLU A 215 20.89 -1.22 9.71
C GLU A 215 19.82 -1.99 8.92
N PHE A 216 18.54 -1.68 9.16
CA PHE A 216 17.39 -2.39 8.57
C PHE A 216 16.60 -1.53 7.57
N HIS A 217 16.79 -0.21 7.63
CA HIS A 217 16.08 0.75 6.82
C HIS A 217 17.03 1.87 6.34
N LYS A 218 17.29 1.89 5.03
CA LYS A 218 17.97 3.01 4.39
C LYS A 218 17.06 4.25 4.34
N ALA A 219 17.47 5.31 5.04
CA ALA A 219 16.83 6.63 4.93
C ALA A 219 17.06 7.26 3.54
N SER A 220 16.22 8.22 3.18
CA SER A 220 16.46 9.03 1.97
C SER A 220 17.83 9.70 2.01
N ASP A 221 18.68 9.34 1.05
CA ASP A 221 20.00 9.95 0.87
C ASP A 221 19.89 11.25 0.08
N ILE A 222 20.63 12.28 0.52
CA ILE A 222 20.59 13.60 -0.11
C ILE A 222 21.18 13.59 -1.52
N ASN A 223 22.29 12.87 -1.74
CA ASN A 223 22.93 12.83 -3.05
C ASN A 223 22.05 12.07 -4.05
N PHE A 224 21.52 10.91 -3.67
CA PHE A 224 20.55 10.18 -4.47
C PHE A 224 19.33 11.05 -4.78
N THR A 225 18.77 11.71 -3.77
CA THR A 225 17.53 12.50 -3.93
C THR A 225 17.75 13.67 -4.90
N GLU A 226 18.76 14.51 -4.69
CA GLU A 226 19.02 15.67 -5.53
C GLU A 226 19.41 15.27 -6.96
N LYS A 227 20.30 14.29 -7.10
CA LYS A 227 20.73 13.81 -8.42
C LYS A 227 19.62 13.06 -9.14
N GLY A 228 18.76 12.35 -8.42
CA GLY A 228 17.56 11.66 -8.94
C GLY A 228 16.54 12.65 -9.48
N ILE A 229 16.23 13.69 -8.70
CA ILE A 229 15.38 14.81 -9.14
C ILE A 229 15.95 15.43 -10.41
N LYS A 230 17.24 15.77 -10.39
CA LYS A 230 17.94 16.37 -11.54
C LYS A 230 17.87 15.47 -12.77
N PHE A 231 18.17 14.18 -12.62
CA PHE A 231 18.11 13.19 -13.70
C PHE A 231 16.71 13.08 -14.32
N ILE A 232 15.64 13.11 -13.51
CA ILE A 232 14.27 12.98 -14.01
C ILE A 232 13.80 14.28 -14.70
N ILE A 233 14.14 15.44 -14.14
CA ILE A 233 13.78 16.76 -14.67
C ILE A 233 14.56 17.03 -15.97
N GLU A 234 15.89 16.94 -15.95
CA GLU A 234 16.73 17.30 -17.10
C GLU A 234 16.48 16.43 -18.33
N ASN A 235 16.10 15.16 -18.13
CA ASN A 235 15.81 14.27 -19.25
C ASN A 235 14.36 14.33 -19.75
N LYS A 236 13.41 14.95 -19.02
CA LYS A 236 11.96 14.78 -19.34
C LYS A 236 11.03 15.96 -19.05
N VAL A 237 11.33 16.91 -18.15
CA VAL A 237 10.40 17.97 -17.73
C VAL A 237 11.15 19.22 -17.25
N LYS A 238 10.82 20.44 -17.70
CA LYS A 238 11.31 21.67 -17.03
C LYS A 238 10.50 21.93 -15.75
N ALA A 239 11.16 21.89 -14.58
CA ALA A 239 10.53 22.26 -13.33
C ALA A 239 10.56 23.78 -13.14
N ASN A 240 9.39 24.40 -13.08
CA ASN A 240 9.26 25.86 -12.93
C ASN A 240 8.86 26.27 -11.51
N LYS A 241 8.34 25.33 -10.70
CA LYS A 241 7.84 25.56 -9.34
C LYS A 241 8.14 24.35 -8.46
N VAL A 242 8.48 24.61 -7.20
CA VAL A 242 8.61 23.59 -6.15
C VAL A 242 7.54 23.87 -5.11
N TYR A 243 6.81 22.82 -4.71
CA TYR A 243 5.79 22.91 -3.68
C TYR A 243 6.12 21.93 -2.55
N ILE A 244 6.10 22.42 -1.32
CA ILE A 244 6.22 21.60 -0.11
C ILE A 244 4.83 21.61 0.53
N PRO A 245 4.14 20.46 0.61
CA PRO A 245 2.83 20.40 1.23
C PRO A 245 2.89 20.78 2.71
N GLU A 246 1.87 21.49 3.18
CA GLU A 246 1.63 21.65 4.61
C GLU A 246 1.40 20.28 5.26
N SER A 247 1.63 20.20 6.57
CA SER A 247 1.42 18.97 7.34
C SER A 247 -0.02 18.48 7.21
N MET A 248 -0.17 17.25 6.73
CA MET A 248 -1.44 16.52 6.62
C MET A 248 -1.38 15.26 7.48
N ASN A 249 -2.53 14.72 7.87
CA ASN A 249 -2.54 13.38 8.44
C ASN A 249 -2.15 12.35 7.36
N ARG A 250 -1.70 11.15 7.77
CA ARG A 250 -1.17 10.14 6.83
C ARG A 250 -2.19 9.68 5.78
N GLY A 251 -3.48 9.65 6.11
CA GLY A 251 -4.52 9.29 5.15
C GLY A 251 -4.69 10.37 4.08
N GLU A 252 -4.72 11.63 4.49
CA GLU A 252 -4.80 12.80 3.60
C GLU A 252 -3.55 12.97 2.74
N ASP A 253 -2.35 12.84 3.30
CA ASP A 253 -1.09 12.94 2.57
C ASP A 253 -0.98 11.86 1.47
N MET A 254 -1.29 10.60 1.81
CA MET A 254 -1.31 9.50 0.84
C MET A 254 -2.35 9.76 -0.26
N CYS A 255 -3.56 10.18 0.11
CA CYS A 255 -4.62 10.50 -0.84
C CYS A 255 -4.22 11.66 -1.76
N PHE A 256 -3.66 12.73 -1.20
CA PHE A 256 -3.16 13.89 -1.94
C PHE A 256 -2.16 13.45 -3.00
N ALA A 257 -1.10 12.72 -2.61
CA ALA A 257 -0.10 12.21 -3.55
C ALA A 257 -0.73 11.35 -4.66
N ILE A 258 -1.60 10.41 -4.32
CA ILE A 258 -2.26 9.53 -5.32
C ILE A 258 -3.15 10.32 -6.27
N LYS A 259 -3.73 11.45 -5.86
CA LYS A 259 -4.61 12.28 -6.70
C LYS A 259 -3.83 13.20 -7.64
N ILE A 260 -2.71 13.77 -7.19
CA ILE A 260 -2.00 14.79 -7.96
C ILE A 260 -0.82 14.28 -8.77
N CYS A 261 -0.10 13.25 -8.31
CA CYS A 261 1.21 12.91 -8.88
C CYS A 261 1.08 12.27 -10.27
N ASN A 262 1.72 12.88 -11.27
CA ASN A 262 1.85 12.34 -12.63
C ASN A 262 3.13 11.53 -12.83
N SER A 263 4.13 11.74 -11.97
CA SER A 263 5.28 10.85 -11.78
C SER A 263 5.73 10.89 -10.33
N PHE A 264 6.42 9.83 -9.90
CA PHE A 264 6.80 9.65 -8.49
C PHE A 264 8.24 9.16 -8.37
N LEU A 265 9.00 9.74 -7.44
CA LEU A 265 10.33 9.26 -7.03
C LEU A 265 10.27 8.81 -5.57
N LEU A 266 10.45 7.51 -5.35
CA LEU A 266 10.60 6.89 -4.03
C LEU A 266 12.08 6.88 -3.63
N THR A 267 12.49 7.79 -2.75
CA THR A 267 13.90 7.93 -2.35
C THR A 267 14.31 7.06 -1.15
N ALA A 268 13.35 6.37 -0.53
CA ALA A 268 13.59 5.45 0.58
C ALA A 268 12.82 4.15 0.34
N SER A 269 13.46 3.19 -0.32
CA SER A 269 12.83 1.97 -0.82
C SER A 269 12.36 1.00 0.26
N SER A 270 12.88 1.12 1.48
CA SER A 270 12.36 0.39 2.65
C SER A 270 11.08 1.00 3.23
N SER A 271 10.62 2.16 2.73
CA SER A 271 9.38 2.78 3.21
C SER A 271 8.15 2.09 2.64
N THR A 272 7.41 1.37 3.50
CA THR A 272 6.12 0.78 3.12
C THR A 272 5.09 1.83 2.73
N TYR A 273 5.15 3.02 3.34
CA TYR A 273 4.24 4.12 3.02
C TYR A 273 4.48 4.69 1.63
N GLY A 274 5.75 4.98 1.30
CA GLY A 274 6.12 5.41 -0.05
C GLY A 274 5.86 4.32 -1.11
N TRP A 275 6.05 3.06 -0.74
CA TRP A 275 5.73 1.90 -1.58
C TRP A 275 4.24 1.85 -1.94
N TRP A 276 3.34 2.00 -0.96
CA TRP A 276 1.89 1.99 -1.23
C TRP A 276 1.43 3.17 -2.10
N ILE A 277 2.00 4.37 -1.92
CA ILE A 277 1.75 5.50 -2.83
C ILE A 277 2.14 5.11 -4.26
N GLY A 278 3.35 4.58 -4.46
CA GLY A 278 3.83 4.13 -5.76
C GLY A 278 2.93 3.06 -6.38
N TYR A 279 2.51 2.06 -5.59
CA TYR A 279 1.68 0.95 -6.06
C TYR A 279 0.29 1.40 -6.49
N LEU A 280 -0.34 2.30 -5.72
CA LEU A 280 -1.66 2.85 -6.06
C LEU A 280 -1.62 3.85 -7.23
N LEU A 281 -0.49 4.56 -7.40
CA LEU A 281 -0.25 5.44 -8.56
C LEU A 281 -0.01 4.66 -9.85
N GLU A 282 0.77 3.59 -9.81
CA GLU A 282 1.05 2.74 -10.96
C GLU A 282 -0.22 2.25 -11.65
N GLN A 283 -1.26 1.94 -10.87
CA GLN A 283 -2.53 1.50 -11.42
C GLN A 283 -3.31 2.60 -12.18
N LYS A 284 -2.73 3.80 -12.29
CA LYS A 284 -3.13 4.94 -13.14
C LYS A 284 -2.13 5.22 -14.27
N ASN A 285 -1.24 4.28 -14.58
CA ASN A 285 -0.18 4.42 -15.58
C ASN A 285 0.86 5.52 -15.26
N THR A 286 1.06 5.80 -13.98
CA THR A 286 2.06 6.77 -13.49
C THR A 286 3.45 6.17 -13.55
N LYS A 287 4.44 6.95 -14.03
CA LYS A 287 5.85 6.53 -14.01
C LYS A 287 6.41 6.60 -12.59
N ILE A 288 6.85 5.45 -12.08
CA ILE A 288 7.43 5.31 -10.75
C ILE A 288 8.93 5.05 -10.87
N TYR A 289 9.72 5.89 -10.21
CA TYR A 289 11.16 5.75 -10.06
C TYR A 289 11.47 5.45 -8.59
N PHE A 290 12.52 4.68 -8.30
CA PHE A 290 12.89 4.37 -6.92
C PHE A 290 14.39 4.16 -6.73
N ASP A 291 14.87 4.34 -5.49
CA ASP A 291 16.25 4.02 -5.09
C ASP A 291 16.46 2.50 -5.05
N ALA A 292 17.18 1.96 -6.02
CA ALA A 292 17.46 0.53 -6.11
C ALA A 292 18.68 0.10 -5.27
N ASP A 293 19.18 0.98 -4.40
CA ASP A 293 20.14 0.59 -3.39
C ASP A 293 19.44 -0.05 -2.18
N PHE A 294 19.63 -1.36 -2.05
CA PHE A 294 19.12 -2.17 -0.97
C PHE A 294 20.17 -2.50 0.10
N SER A 295 21.36 -1.88 0.05
CA SER A 295 22.29 -1.95 1.17
C SER A 295 21.56 -1.41 2.40
N HIS A 296 21.41 -2.24 3.44
CA HIS A 296 20.62 -1.93 4.65
C HIS A 296 19.09 -2.01 4.47
N SER A 297 18.61 -2.98 3.68
CA SER A 297 17.19 -3.35 3.64
C SER A 297 16.97 -4.85 3.52
N TYR A 298 15.86 -5.34 4.07
CA TYR A 298 15.33 -6.67 3.75
C TYR A 298 14.74 -6.75 2.35
N ASN A 299 14.47 -5.61 1.72
CA ASN A 299 13.93 -5.53 0.38
C ASN A 299 14.98 -5.92 -0.67
N LYS A 300 14.50 -6.47 -1.76
CA LYS A 300 15.23 -6.81 -2.97
C LYS A 300 14.41 -6.33 -4.17
N ARG A 301 14.98 -6.43 -5.37
CA ARG A 301 14.29 -6.03 -6.60
C ARG A 301 12.92 -6.66 -6.78
N ASP A 302 12.74 -7.91 -6.34
CA ASP A 302 11.47 -8.64 -6.47
C ASP A 302 10.38 -8.18 -5.49
N ASN A 303 10.72 -7.29 -4.55
CA ASN A 303 9.76 -6.58 -3.71
C ASN A 303 9.13 -5.34 -4.39
N PHE A 304 9.50 -5.05 -5.64
CA PHE A 304 8.97 -3.92 -6.42
C PHE A 304 8.39 -4.41 -7.74
N PRO A 305 7.27 -3.81 -8.22
CA PRO A 305 6.73 -4.14 -9.53
C PRO A 305 7.77 -4.00 -10.65
N SER A 306 7.70 -4.89 -11.64
CA SER A 306 8.69 -4.96 -12.74
C SER A 306 8.77 -3.70 -13.58
N GLN A 307 7.67 -2.96 -13.66
CA GLN A 307 7.47 -1.75 -14.45
C GLN A 307 7.96 -0.48 -13.75
N TRP A 308 8.33 -0.55 -12.46
CA TRP A 308 8.98 0.56 -11.78
C TRP A 308 10.42 0.69 -12.27
N ILE A 309 10.89 1.93 -12.37
CA ILE A 309 12.19 2.26 -12.95
C ILE A 309 13.22 2.35 -11.81
N PRO A 310 14.16 1.39 -11.71
CA PRO A 310 15.16 1.40 -10.67
C PRO A 310 16.27 2.41 -10.99
N LEU A 311 16.62 3.24 -10.02
CA LEU A 311 17.71 4.22 -10.11
C LEU A 311 18.79 3.88 -9.08
N VAL A 312 20.06 4.02 -9.47
CA VAL A 312 21.20 3.87 -8.55
C VAL A 312 22.07 5.12 -8.63
N TYR A 313 22.57 5.58 -7.48
CA TYR A 313 23.57 6.64 -7.44
C TYR A 313 24.98 6.06 -7.56
N ASN A 314 25.63 6.33 -8.69
CA ASN A 314 27.02 5.96 -8.90
C ASN A 314 27.93 6.97 -8.19
N THR A 315 28.46 6.58 -7.03
CA THR A 315 29.29 7.46 -6.19
C THR A 315 30.59 7.91 -6.86
N LYS A 316 31.18 7.07 -7.72
CA LYS A 316 32.40 7.39 -8.48
C LYS A 316 32.14 8.46 -9.54
N LEU A 317 31.05 8.29 -10.30
CA LEU A 317 30.68 9.20 -11.39
C LEU A 317 29.81 10.38 -10.94
N LYS A 318 29.37 10.40 -9.67
CA LYS A 318 28.48 11.39 -9.06
C LYS A 318 27.22 11.65 -9.89
N LYS A 319 26.65 10.59 -10.48
CA LYS A 319 25.46 10.64 -11.35
C LYS A 319 24.49 9.49 -11.07
N ILE A 320 23.27 9.63 -11.53
CA ILE A 320 22.24 8.59 -11.49
C ILE A 320 22.33 7.73 -12.74
N GLU A 321 22.15 6.43 -12.57
CA GLU A 321 22.05 5.43 -13.63
C GLU A 321 20.76 4.63 -13.46
N ILE A 322 20.16 4.22 -14.58
CA ILE A 322 19.10 3.21 -14.56
C ILE A 322 19.78 1.85 -14.50
N THR A 323 19.41 1.02 -13.54
CA THR A 323 19.97 -0.34 -13.45
C THR A 323 19.09 -1.34 -14.18
N GLU A 324 19.68 -2.10 -15.10
CA GLU A 324 19.06 -3.28 -15.69
C GLU A 324 19.36 -4.49 -14.79
N GLU A 325 18.83 -4.53 -13.57
CA GLU A 325 18.86 -5.80 -12.83
C GLU A 325 18.00 -6.83 -13.59
N GLU A 326 18.66 -7.89 -14.04
CA GLU A 326 18.19 -8.85 -15.04
C GLU A 326 16.74 -9.29 -14.81
N HIS A 327 15.92 -9.13 -15.84
CA HIS A 327 14.64 -9.82 -15.97
C HIS A 327 14.85 -11.34 -15.79
N PRO A 328 14.09 -12.03 -14.91
CA PRO A 328 14.14 -13.50 -14.79
C PRO A 328 13.64 -14.28 -16.03
N THR A 329 13.36 -13.62 -17.16
CA THR A 329 12.79 -14.24 -18.36
C THR A 329 13.80 -14.57 -19.47
N LYS A 330 15.11 -14.45 -19.23
CA LYS A 330 16.15 -14.90 -20.18
C LYS A 330 17.05 -16.01 -19.64
N LEU A 331 16.48 -17.01 -18.98
CA LEU A 331 17.14 -18.30 -18.74
C LEU A 331 16.25 -19.44 -19.25
N LYS A 332 16.23 -19.60 -20.58
CA LYS A 332 15.97 -20.87 -21.31
C LYS A 332 16.11 -20.61 -22.81
N LYS A 333 17.36 -20.60 -23.28
CA LYS A 333 17.78 -20.97 -24.65
C LYS A 333 19.31 -20.84 -24.73
N ARG A 334 19.99 -21.94 -24.40
CA ARG A 334 21.42 -22.31 -24.58
C ARG A 334 21.63 -23.44 -23.56
N LYS A 335 21.87 -24.70 -23.90
CA LYS A 335 22.11 -25.44 -25.14
C LYS A 335 21.28 -26.73 -25.05
#